data_AF-A0A815VXC0-F1
#
_entry.id   AF-A0A815VXC0-F1
#
_cell.length_a   1.000
_cell.length_b   1.000
_cell.length_c   1.000
_cell.angle_alpha   90.00
_cell.angle_beta   90.00
_cell.angle_gamma   90.00
#
_symmetry.space_group_name_H-M   'P 1'
#
loop_
_entity.id
_entity.type
_entity.pdbx_description
1 polymer ?
#
loop_
_entity_poly.entity_id
_entity_poly.type
_entity_poly.pdbx_seq_one_letter_code
_entity_poly.pdbx_strand_id
1 'polypeptide(L)'
;MKIRTFFHWLHKQIYDYNLFIPDEDEYDEINDNTIDPATAVRHQRYATRLYIPLLIITLYILFFVTLVSPQTRTNTISNITPTLFNQLHLEHSETLSCPCSTITIPYKN
;
A
#
# COMPACT_ATOMS: atom_id res chain seq x y z
N MET A 1 19.36 -7.43 22.54
CA MET A 1 19.55 -8.88 22.29
C MET A 1 18.31 -9.69 22.73
N LYS A 2 17.15 -9.52 22.07
CA LYS A 2 15.88 -10.25 22.33
C LYS A 2 15.07 -10.57 21.04
N ILE A 3 15.64 -10.23 19.89
CA ILE A 3 14.98 -10.38 18.58
C ILE A 3 14.87 -11.86 18.17
N ARG A 4 15.92 -12.65 18.41
CA ARG A 4 15.96 -14.09 18.08
C ARG A 4 14.87 -14.89 18.82
N THR A 5 14.66 -14.59 20.09
CA THR A 5 13.63 -15.24 20.92
C THR A 5 12.22 -14.83 20.49
N PHE A 6 12.03 -13.57 20.09
CA PHE A 6 10.76 -13.08 19.56
C PHE A 6 10.41 -13.77 18.22
N PHE A 7 11.36 -13.85 17.29
CA PHE A 7 11.14 -14.57 16.03
C PHE A 7 10.84 -16.05 16.23
N HIS A 8 11.52 -16.71 17.17
CA HIS A 8 11.25 -18.11 17.47
C HIS A 8 9.85 -18.31 18.08
N TRP A 9 9.43 -17.43 19.00
CA TRP A 9 8.10 -17.45 19.57
C TRP A 9 7.01 -17.17 18.51
N LEU A 10 7.23 -16.17 17.66
CA LEU A 10 6.32 -15.80 16.57
C LEU A 10 6.20 -16.92 15.53
N HIS A 11 7.32 -17.53 15.14
CA HIS A 11 7.34 -18.66 14.22
C HIS A 11 6.57 -19.86 14.79
N LYS A 12 6.74 -20.15 16.08
CA LYS A 12 5.98 -21.22 16.74
C LYS A 12 4.48 -20.93 16.74
N GLN A 13 4.09 -19.69 17.07
CA GLN A 13 2.69 -19.27 16.99
C GLN A 13 2.14 -19.49 15.58
N ILE A 14 2.79 -18.94 14.54
CA ILE A 14 2.36 -19.06 13.14
C ILE A 14 2.29 -20.52 12.65
N TYR A 15 3.16 -21.40 13.13
CA TYR A 15 3.19 -22.81 12.71
C TYR A 15 1.91 -23.58 13.09
N ASP A 16 1.34 -23.24 14.25
CA ASP A 16 0.15 -23.88 14.82
C ASP A 16 -1.17 -23.17 14.45
N TYR A 17 -1.11 -22.00 13.80
CA TYR A 17 -2.32 -21.28 13.36
C TYR A 17 -2.98 -21.95 12.16
N ASN A 18 -4.30 -22.17 12.28
CA ASN A 18 -5.19 -22.46 11.18
C ASN A 18 -6.31 -21.41 11.19
N LEU A 19 -6.32 -20.53 10.19
CA LEU A 19 -7.25 -19.41 10.10
C LEU A 19 -8.63 -19.89 9.64
N PHE A 20 -8.66 -20.98 8.88
CA PHE A 20 -9.88 -21.59 8.37
C PHE A 20 -10.21 -22.78 9.27
N ILE A 21 -11.10 -22.55 10.23
CA ILE A 21 -11.77 -23.60 11.00
C ILE A 21 -13.11 -23.83 10.32
N PRO A 22 -13.44 -25.07 9.93
CA PRO A 22 -14.74 -25.39 9.38
C PRO A 22 -15.80 -25.38 10.49
N ASP A 23 -17.01 -24.98 10.15
CA ASP A 23 -18.16 -25.14 11.05
C ASP A 23 -18.49 -26.64 11.15
N GLU A 24 -18.74 -27.14 12.36
CA GLU A 24 -18.94 -28.58 12.63
C GLU A 24 -20.11 -29.17 11.81
N ASP A 25 -21.05 -28.32 11.41
CA ASP A 25 -22.30 -28.63 10.73
C ASP A 25 -22.13 -28.89 9.21
N GLU A 26 -21.00 -28.48 8.60
CA GLU A 26 -20.81 -28.55 7.14
C GLU A 26 -20.36 -29.95 6.67
N TYR A 27 -19.84 -30.78 7.57
CA TYR A 27 -19.38 -32.13 7.23
C TYR A 27 -20.48 -33.19 7.24
N ASP A 28 -21.58 -32.94 7.94
CA ASP A 28 -22.64 -33.93 8.15
C ASP A 28 -23.63 -34.02 6.96
N GLU A 29 -23.60 -33.07 6.01
CA GLU A 29 -24.51 -33.07 4.85
C GLU A 29 -23.92 -33.67 3.55
N ILE A 30 -22.62 -34.02 3.49
CA ILE A 30 -22.01 -34.54 2.26
C ILE A 30 -22.15 -36.07 2.19
N ASN A 31 -23.23 -36.49 1.54
CA ASN A 31 -23.57 -37.87 1.21
C ASN A 31 -22.48 -38.53 0.32
N ASP A 32 -21.97 -39.67 0.78
CA ASP A 32 -21.36 -40.78 0.02
C ASP A 32 -20.60 -40.40 -1.27
N ASN A 33 -19.35 -39.91 -1.13
CA ASN A 33 -18.15 -40.32 -1.90
C ASN A 33 -16.99 -39.31 -1.74
N THR A 34 -16.11 -39.60 -0.77
CA THR A 34 -14.65 -39.32 -0.80
C THR A 34 -14.11 -37.89 -0.60
N ILE A 35 -14.45 -37.21 0.50
CA ILE A 35 -13.51 -36.26 1.11
C ILE A 35 -13.38 -36.60 2.60
N ASP A 36 -12.27 -37.24 2.97
CA ASP A 36 -11.91 -37.50 4.36
C ASP A 36 -11.82 -36.15 5.11
N PRO A 37 -12.49 -35.97 6.27
CA PRO A 37 -12.37 -34.74 7.06
C PRO A 37 -10.90 -34.37 7.36
N ALA A 38 -10.00 -35.37 7.42
CA ALA A 38 -8.57 -35.13 7.58
C ALA A 38 -7.91 -34.44 6.36
N THR A 39 -8.36 -34.69 5.12
CA THR A 39 -7.83 -34.00 3.93
C THR A 39 -8.36 -32.56 3.81
N ALA A 40 -9.57 -32.29 4.27
CA ALA A 40 -10.13 -30.93 4.34
C ALA A 40 -9.34 -30.05 5.32
N VAL A 41 -9.09 -30.55 6.54
CA VAL A 41 -8.29 -29.84 7.57
C VAL A 41 -6.85 -29.60 7.11
N ARG A 42 -6.27 -30.53 6.34
CA ARG A 42 -4.93 -30.34 5.75
C ARG A 42 -4.92 -29.18 4.75
N HIS A 43 -5.88 -29.12 3.83
CA HIS A 43 -5.95 -28.03 2.85
C HIS A 43 -6.11 -26.66 3.52
N GLN A 44 -6.94 -26.57 4.56
CA GLN A 44 -7.13 -25.34 5.34
C GLN A 44 -5.82 -24.84 6.00
N ARG A 45 -5.03 -25.76 6.57
CA ARG A 45 -3.71 -25.42 7.12
C ARG A 45 -2.76 -24.90 6.06
N TYR A 46 -2.75 -25.50 4.86
CA TYR A 46 -1.93 -25.01 3.74
C TYR A 46 -2.40 -23.64 3.24
N ALA A 47 -3.71 -23.42 3.12
CA ALA A 47 -4.27 -22.14 2.74
C ALA A 47 -3.85 -21.05 3.74
N THR A 48 -4.04 -21.29 5.04
CA THR A 48 -3.63 -20.36 6.11
C THR A 48 -2.15 -20.00 6.00
N ARG A 49 -1.28 -21.00 5.78
CA ARG A 49 0.17 -20.81 5.65
C ARG A 49 0.58 -20.00 4.42
N LEU A 50 -0.24 -19.95 3.38
CA LEU A 50 0.00 -19.15 2.18
C LEU A 50 -0.61 -17.74 2.30
N TYR A 51 -1.82 -17.63 2.85
CA TYR A 51 -2.52 -16.35 2.99
C TYR A 51 -1.86 -15.41 3.99
N ILE A 52 -1.38 -15.89 5.14
CA ILE A 52 -0.73 -15.05 6.15
C ILE A 52 0.51 -14.31 5.61
N PRO A 53 1.52 -14.98 5.02
CA PRO A 53 2.67 -14.26 4.48
C PRO A 53 2.27 -13.34 3.33
N LEU A 54 1.32 -13.75 2.48
CA LEU A 54 0.83 -12.92 1.38
C LEU A 54 0.13 -11.66 1.86
N LEU A 55 -0.67 -11.76 2.94
CA LEU A 55 -1.29 -10.61 3.61
C LEU A 55 -0.24 -9.68 4.20
N ILE A 56 0.77 -10.22 4.89
CA ILE A 56 1.86 -9.41 5.46
C ILE A 56 2.63 -8.67 4.35
N ILE A 57 2.94 -9.36 3.25
CA ILE A 57 3.65 -8.78 2.11
C ILE A 57 2.82 -7.67 1.46
N THR A 58 1.53 -7.89 1.23
CA THR A 58 0.65 -6.88 0.62
C THR A 58 0.48 -5.65 1.50
N LEU A 59 0.29 -5.83 2.81
CA LEU A 59 0.23 -4.73 3.78
C LEU A 59 1.56 -3.97 3.85
N TYR A 60 2.69 -4.68 3.78
CA TYR A 60 4.01 -4.07 3.73
C TYR A 60 4.14 -3.18 2.49
N ILE A 61 3.88 -3.72 1.29
CA ILE A 61 3.93 -2.96 0.03
C ILE A 61 3.04 -1.71 0.12
N LEU A 62 1.79 -1.86 0.58
CA LEU A 62 0.86 -0.75 0.73
C LEU A 62 1.43 0.33 1.65
N PHE A 63 1.99 -0.06 2.79
CA PHE A 63 2.62 0.86 3.75
C PHE A 63 3.74 1.67 3.10
N PHE A 64 4.67 1.04 2.37
CA PHE A 64 5.75 1.78 1.69
C PHE A 64 5.23 2.72 0.62
N VAL A 65 4.26 2.29 -0.19
CA VAL A 65 3.65 3.15 -1.22
C VAL A 65 3.02 4.39 -0.59
N THR A 66 2.30 4.22 0.52
CA THR A 66 1.68 5.36 1.23
C THR A 66 2.72 6.31 1.83
N LEU A 67 3.83 5.79 2.35
CA LEU A 67 4.92 6.63 2.90
C LEU A 67 5.70 7.38 1.82
N VAL A 68 5.92 6.75 0.67
CA VAL A 68 6.76 7.28 -0.42
C VAL A 68 6.00 8.29 -1.28
N SER A 69 4.68 8.45 -1.06
CA SER A 69 3.86 9.40 -1.81
C SER A 69 4.44 10.83 -1.74
N PRO A 70 4.97 11.36 -2.86
CA PRO A 70 5.65 12.65 -2.85
C PRO A 70 4.63 13.76 -2.59
N GLN A 71 4.91 14.60 -1.59
CA GLN A 71 4.12 15.79 -1.30
C GLN A 71 4.42 16.86 -2.35
N THR A 72 3.42 17.26 -3.14
CA THR A 72 3.57 18.36 -4.10
C THR A 72 3.64 19.68 -3.34
N ARG A 73 4.83 20.28 -3.27
CA ARG A 73 5.04 21.58 -2.62
C ARG A 73 4.97 22.69 -3.65
N THR A 74 3.96 23.56 -3.53
CA THR A 74 3.87 24.78 -4.33
C THR A 74 4.84 25.84 -3.81
N ASN A 75 5.86 26.18 -4.60
CA ASN A 75 6.77 27.28 -4.29
C ASN A 75 6.28 28.57 -4.95
N THR A 76 5.95 29.60 -4.17
CA THR A 76 5.49 30.90 -4.66
C THR A 76 6.66 31.87 -4.77
N ILE A 77 6.93 32.39 -5.97
CA ILE A 77 7.96 33.40 -6.24
C ILE A 77 7.25 34.73 -6.50
N SER A 78 7.41 35.71 -5.61
CA SER A 78 6.69 37.00 -5.67
C SER A 78 7.39 38.07 -6.54
N ASN A 79 8.69 37.95 -6.80
CA ASN A 79 9.45 38.86 -7.64
C ASN A 79 10.00 38.11 -8.87
N ILE A 80 9.28 38.20 -9.98
CA ILE A 80 9.67 37.55 -11.24
C ILE A 80 10.39 38.55 -12.15
N THR A 81 11.63 38.25 -12.50
CA THR A 81 12.37 38.93 -13.58
C THR A 81 12.05 38.23 -14.92
N PRO A 82 11.97 38.94 -16.07
CA PRO A 82 11.65 38.31 -17.36
C PRO A 82 12.58 37.15 -17.75
N THR A 83 13.85 37.25 -17.38
CA THR A 83 14.86 36.20 -17.61
C THR A 83 14.59 34.96 -16.76
N LEU A 84 14.23 35.15 -15.49
CA LEU A 84 13.88 34.07 -14.55
C LEU A 84 12.58 33.38 -14.96
N PHE A 85 11.60 34.14 -15.47
CA PHE A 85 10.37 33.56 -16.04
C PHE A 85 10.67 32.64 -17.21
N ASN A 86 11.49 33.09 -18.17
CA ASN A 86 11.83 32.27 -19.34
C ASN A 86 12.56 30.98 -18.93
N GLN A 87 13.45 31.04 -17.93
CA GLN A 87 14.13 29.85 -17.42
C GLN A 87 13.15 28.87 -16.75
N LEU A 88 12.29 29.35 -15.85
CA LEU A 88 11.29 28.52 -15.17
C LEU A 88 10.24 27.97 -16.15
N HIS A 89 9.90 28.72 -17.20
CA HIS A 89 8.98 28.27 -18.23
C HIS A 89 9.60 27.17 -19.09
N LEU A 90 10.90 27.23 -19.40
CA LEU A 90 11.60 26.17 -20.13
C LEU A 90 11.68 24.87 -19.32
N GLU A 91 11.86 24.96 -18.00
CA GLU A 91 12.09 23.79 -17.14
C GLU A 91 10.80 23.21 -16.53
N HIS A 92 9.77 24.04 -16.29
CA HIS A 92 8.57 23.66 -15.55
C HIS A 92 7.26 24.07 -16.25
N SER A 93 7.24 24.17 -17.58
CA SER A 93 6.08 24.69 -18.35
C SER A 93 4.72 24.06 -17.96
N GLU A 94 4.69 22.76 -17.70
CA GLU A 94 3.46 22.01 -17.42
C GLU A 94 2.93 22.18 -15.98
N THR A 95 3.78 22.63 -15.05
CA THR A 95 3.44 22.74 -13.62
C THR A 95 3.45 24.17 -13.08
N LEU A 96 3.82 25.13 -13.94
CA LEU A 96 3.96 26.54 -13.59
C LEU A 96 2.60 27.26 -13.72
N SER A 97 2.06 27.72 -12.60
CA SER A 97 0.83 28.52 -12.57
C SER A 97 1.17 29.98 -12.23
N CYS A 98 0.79 30.90 -13.12
CA CYS A 98 0.97 32.34 -12.91
C CYS A 98 -0.36 33.00 -12.56
N PRO A 99 -0.67 33.21 -11.26
CA PRO A 99 -1.81 34.02 -10.88
C PRO A 99 -1.53 35.48 -11.26
N CYS A 100 -2.38 36.08 -12.10
CA CYS A 100 -2.29 37.50 -12.44
C CYS A 100 -2.57 38.35 -11.19
N SER A 101 -1.61 39.20 -10.79
CA SER A 101 -1.81 40.14 -9.67
C SER A 101 -2.71 41.33 -10.04
N THR A 102 -2.79 41.67 -11.33
CA THR A 102 -3.65 42.73 -11.86
C THR A 102 -4.29 42.28 -13.18
N ILE A 103 -5.58 42.57 -13.37
CA ILE A 103 -6.33 42.25 -14.60
C ILE A 103 -6.12 43.29 -15.72
N THR A 104 -5.35 44.34 -15.45
CA THR A 104 -5.12 45.45 -16.38
C THR A 104 -3.63 45.61 -16.65
N ILE A 105 -3.25 45.54 -17.93
CA ILE A 105 -1.91 45.91 -18.41
C ILE A 105 -1.93 47.44 -18.60
N PRO A 106 -1.16 48.23 -17.82
CA PRO A 106 -1.11 49.67 -18.04
C PRO A 106 -0.40 49.95 -19.36
N TYR A 107 -1.09 50.60 -20.29
CA TYR A 107 -0.50 51.05 -21.56
C TYR A 107 0.37 52.26 -21.28
N LYS A 108 1.67 52.15 -21.53
CA LYS A 108 2.62 53.26 -21.39
C LYS A 108 2.69 53.98 -22.72
N ASN A 109 2.15 55.20 -22.76
CA ASN A 109 2.26 56.13 -23.89
C ASN A 109 3.68 56.72 -23.96
#